data_AF-A0A7V4V1K6-F1
#
_entry.id   AF-A0A7V4V1K6-F1
#
_cell.length_a   1.000
_cell.length_b   1.000
_cell.length_c   1.000
_cell.angle_alpha   90.00
_cell.angle_beta   90.00
_cell.angle_gamma   90.00
#
_symmetry.space_group_name_H-M   'P 1'
#
loop_
_entity.id
_entity.type
_entity.pdbx_description
1 polymer ?
#
loop_
_entity_poly.entity_id
_entity_poly.type
_entity_poly.pdbx_seq_one_letter_code
_entity_poly.pdbx_strand_id
1 'polypeptide(L)'
;MAKRLNGLIIILSTFLIFFYLKKDITLLGEDKSIAFLILFSPLIVLTIFTFGKTMGLLYFLFTVFFLKNYSRVYFPYLVGTNLTIGLVSSLLHSRFVSDIKEYRKNFLKIKERIDIFSREVEEKIKVKDALKKKFDRLFSFKSLADELSAILDLDRILHFAGEKIFEIVPKGEAVLIRIVKNKITFYYSPKTRESLQERIPFDVFDYWILREKGNLIINDIYKDFRFSSDSLEEIRRNFHSLLACPLTSEEKILGIVRLESSHSGVFTSDDLMMLDVFSDLLAVTLENAFLYQMTEELANRDSLTNLYLPRYLYNRLEEIMGREKEFSILMLDLDHFKDYNDRYGHIAGDIMLKKVAQLLLNSISGEDFAVRYGGEEFLLVLVNSGKEKAIKLAEEIREKVEKEIFYLRREATHVTVSIGVAFYPEDGRTKEELIHKADEWLYFAKAEGRNRIAYSGIK
;
A
#
# COMPACT_ATOMS: atom_id res chain seq x y z
N MET A 1 5.37 -66.62 4.29
CA MET A 1 4.94 -67.91 4.89
C MET A 1 3.75 -68.52 4.15
N ALA A 2 2.64 -67.80 3.96
CA ALA A 2 1.41 -68.32 3.33
C ALA A 2 1.59 -68.99 1.96
N LYS A 3 2.40 -68.43 1.03
CA LYS A 3 2.67 -69.05 -0.28
C LYS A 3 3.36 -70.42 -0.21
N ARG A 4 4.26 -70.64 0.77
CA ARG A 4 4.93 -71.93 0.95
C ARG A 4 3.99 -72.97 1.58
N LEU A 5 3.11 -72.52 2.48
CA LEU A 5 2.10 -73.37 3.12
C LEU A 5 1.06 -73.86 2.10
N ASN A 6 0.58 -72.98 1.22
CA ASN A 6 -0.36 -73.35 0.16
C ASN A 6 0.25 -74.31 -0.87
N GLY A 7 1.54 -74.15 -1.20
CA GLY A 7 2.25 -75.10 -2.06
C GLY A 7 2.35 -76.49 -1.43
N LEU A 8 2.65 -76.55 -0.14
CA LEU A 8 2.69 -77.81 0.60
C LEU A 8 1.30 -78.47 0.64
N ILE A 9 0.24 -77.69 0.86
CA ILE A 9 -1.15 -78.17 0.89
C ILE A 9 -1.59 -78.72 -0.46
N ILE A 10 -1.23 -78.07 -1.57
CA ILE A 10 -1.54 -78.59 -2.92
C ILE A 10 -0.76 -79.87 -3.20
N ILE A 11 0.52 -79.95 -2.82
CA ILE A 11 1.30 -81.18 -2.94
C ILE A 11 0.67 -82.31 -2.09
N LEU A 12 0.22 -82.01 -0.88
CA LEU A 12 -0.47 -82.93 0.03
C LEU A 12 -1.89 -83.33 -0.44
N SER A 13 -2.63 -82.44 -1.09
CA SER A 13 -3.95 -82.77 -1.64
C SER A 13 -3.83 -83.61 -2.90
N THR A 14 -2.84 -83.30 -3.76
CA THR A 14 -2.47 -84.15 -4.90
C THR A 14 -1.99 -85.52 -4.41
N PHE A 15 -1.27 -85.58 -3.28
CA PHE A 15 -0.87 -86.81 -2.59
C PHE A 15 -2.06 -87.63 -2.08
N LEU A 16 -3.08 -87.00 -1.49
CA LEU A 16 -4.30 -87.65 -1.01
C LEU A 16 -5.16 -88.20 -2.16
N ILE A 17 -5.35 -87.41 -3.21
CA ILE A 17 -6.06 -87.83 -4.43
C ILE A 17 -5.33 -89.02 -5.08
N PHE A 18 -3.99 -88.97 -5.13
CA PHE A 18 -3.16 -90.07 -5.63
C PHE A 18 -3.29 -91.35 -4.79
N PHE A 19 -3.26 -91.25 -3.46
CA PHE A 19 -3.41 -92.41 -2.57
C PHE A 19 -4.80 -93.03 -2.66
N TYR A 20 -5.82 -92.22 -2.89
CA TYR A 20 -7.20 -92.66 -3.09
C TYR A 20 -7.34 -93.42 -4.42
N LEU A 21 -6.82 -92.85 -5.52
CA LEU A 21 -6.85 -93.50 -6.83
C LEU A 21 -6.00 -94.78 -6.89
N LYS A 22 -4.91 -94.89 -6.10
CA LYS A 22 -4.07 -96.10 -6.01
C LYS A 22 -4.87 -97.38 -5.72
N LYS A 23 -5.98 -97.29 -4.99
CA LYS A 23 -6.80 -98.44 -4.60
C LYS A 23 -7.60 -99.03 -5.76
N ASP A 24 -7.93 -98.21 -6.77
CA ASP A 24 -8.73 -98.61 -7.94
C ASP A 24 -7.88 -98.97 -9.17
N ILE A 25 -6.62 -98.51 -9.23
CA ILE A 25 -5.77 -98.69 -10.42
C ILE A 25 -5.09 -100.08 -10.44
N THR A 26 -4.91 -100.76 -9.29
CA THR A 26 -4.37 -102.14 -9.23
C THR A 26 -5.21 -103.18 -9.99
N LEU A 27 -6.39 -102.81 -10.51
CA LEU A 27 -7.31 -103.67 -11.26
C LEU A 27 -7.36 -103.38 -12.78
N LEU A 28 -6.54 -102.47 -13.33
CA LEU A 28 -6.69 -101.98 -14.72
C LEU A 28 -5.36 -102.01 -15.52
N GLY A 29 -5.42 -102.55 -16.74
CA GLY A 29 -4.27 -102.93 -17.59
C GLY A 29 -3.43 -101.79 -18.24
N GLU A 30 -2.43 -102.21 -19.04
CA GLU A 30 -1.25 -101.43 -19.45
C GLU A 30 -1.54 -100.07 -20.13
N ASP A 31 -2.59 -99.93 -20.95
CA ASP A 31 -2.90 -98.72 -21.73
C ASP A 31 -3.28 -97.49 -20.89
N LYS A 32 -3.80 -97.67 -19.68
CA LYS A 32 -4.21 -96.53 -18.81
C LYS A 32 -3.05 -95.93 -18.01
N SER A 33 -1.92 -96.62 -17.95
CA SER A 33 -0.65 -96.09 -17.42
C SER A 33 -0.21 -94.86 -18.19
N ILE A 34 -0.45 -94.83 -19.51
CA ILE A 34 -0.08 -93.74 -20.44
C ILE A 34 -0.96 -92.50 -20.23
N ALA A 35 -2.26 -92.66 -19.96
CA ALA A 35 -3.17 -91.55 -19.66
C ALA A 35 -2.79 -90.82 -18.35
N PHE A 36 -2.31 -91.57 -17.37
CA PHE A 36 -1.76 -91.01 -16.13
C PHE A 36 -0.48 -90.19 -16.39
N LEU A 37 0.24 -90.41 -17.50
CA LEU A 37 1.45 -89.66 -17.88
C LEU A 37 1.15 -88.26 -18.40
N ILE A 38 0.11 -88.16 -19.22
CA ILE A 38 -0.30 -86.91 -19.88
C ILE A 38 -0.85 -85.92 -18.84
N LEU A 39 -1.44 -86.42 -17.75
CA LEU A 39 -2.00 -85.60 -16.68
C LEU A 39 -0.94 -84.99 -15.73
N PHE A 40 0.23 -85.62 -15.57
CA PHE A 40 1.21 -85.21 -14.55
C PHE A 40 2.32 -84.30 -15.07
N SER A 41 2.65 -84.35 -16.36
CA SER A 41 3.65 -83.44 -16.92
C SER A 41 3.25 -81.95 -16.86
N PRO A 42 1.97 -81.54 -17.05
CA PRO A 42 1.55 -80.15 -16.85
C PRO A 42 1.58 -79.70 -15.39
N LEU A 43 1.38 -80.64 -14.44
CA LEU A 43 1.44 -80.36 -13.00
C LEU A 43 2.86 -80.03 -12.53
N ILE A 44 3.89 -80.63 -13.12
CA ILE A 44 5.29 -80.28 -12.87
C ILE A 44 5.55 -78.83 -13.29
N VAL A 45 5.12 -78.46 -14.50
CA VAL A 45 5.24 -77.08 -15.03
C VAL A 45 4.51 -76.11 -14.11
N LEU A 46 3.26 -76.41 -13.77
CA LEU A 46 2.44 -75.58 -12.90
C LEU A 46 3.11 -75.38 -11.54
N THR A 47 3.64 -76.45 -10.94
CA THR A 47 4.34 -76.41 -9.65
C THR A 47 5.61 -75.57 -9.70
N ILE A 48 6.40 -75.67 -10.78
CA ILE A 48 7.60 -74.85 -10.96
C ILE A 48 7.24 -73.36 -11.07
N PHE A 49 6.22 -73.02 -11.85
CA PHE A 49 5.83 -71.61 -12.04
C PHE A 49 5.13 -71.00 -10.83
N THR A 50 4.39 -71.81 -10.05
CA THR A 50 3.66 -71.34 -8.85
C THR A 50 4.50 -71.33 -7.59
N PHE A 51 5.32 -72.37 -7.36
CA PHE A 51 6.04 -72.60 -6.10
C PHE A 51 7.57 -72.57 -6.23
N GLY A 52 8.08 -72.44 -7.45
CA GLY A 52 9.51 -72.31 -7.74
C GLY A 52 10.22 -73.65 -7.96
N LYS A 53 11.48 -73.56 -8.41
CA LYS A 53 12.28 -74.70 -8.87
C LYS A 53 12.48 -75.81 -7.82
N THR A 54 12.62 -75.44 -6.54
CA THR A 54 12.85 -76.40 -5.45
C THR A 54 11.64 -77.28 -5.19
N MET A 55 10.44 -76.69 -5.14
CA MET A 55 9.19 -77.44 -4.97
C MET A 55 8.85 -78.25 -6.22
N GLY A 56 9.14 -77.71 -7.41
CA GLY A 56 9.02 -78.46 -8.66
C GLY A 56 9.93 -79.69 -8.73
N LEU A 57 11.18 -79.57 -8.26
CA LEU A 57 12.12 -80.70 -8.18
C LEU A 57 11.67 -81.76 -7.17
N LEU A 58 11.18 -81.34 -6.00
CA LEU A 58 10.63 -82.25 -4.99
C LEU A 58 9.42 -83.02 -5.55
N TYR A 59 8.54 -82.32 -6.26
CA TYR A 59 7.40 -82.95 -6.93
C TYR A 59 7.86 -83.93 -8.03
N PHE A 60 8.86 -83.56 -8.84
CA PHE A 60 9.44 -84.46 -9.84
C PHE A 60 10.06 -85.72 -9.19
N LEU A 61 10.91 -85.57 -8.18
CA LEU A 61 11.53 -86.70 -7.46
C LEU A 61 10.48 -87.61 -6.81
N PHE A 62 9.42 -87.02 -6.26
CA PHE A 62 8.27 -87.75 -5.74
C PHE A 62 7.58 -88.56 -6.85
N THR A 63 7.30 -87.94 -8.00
CA THR A 63 6.68 -88.61 -9.14
C THR A 63 7.53 -89.79 -9.63
N VAL A 64 8.85 -89.61 -9.71
CA VAL A 64 9.81 -90.68 -10.09
C VAL A 64 9.83 -91.81 -9.05
N PHE A 65 9.87 -91.51 -7.75
CA PHE A 65 9.87 -92.51 -6.69
C PHE A 65 8.61 -93.40 -6.74
N PHE A 66 7.44 -92.82 -7.00
CA PHE A 66 6.19 -93.55 -7.08
C PHE A 66 6.06 -94.38 -8.36
N LEU A 67 6.46 -93.83 -9.52
CA LEU A 67 6.35 -94.51 -10.81
C LEU A 67 7.30 -95.71 -10.95
N LYS A 68 8.40 -95.75 -10.20
CA LYS A 68 9.35 -96.89 -10.16
C LYS A 68 8.66 -98.22 -9.82
N ASN A 69 7.57 -98.17 -9.04
CA ASN A 69 6.86 -99.34 -8.57
C ASN A 69 5.74 -99.83 -9.51
N TYR A 70 5.48 -99.15 -10.63
CA TYR A 70 4.30 -99.40 -11.45
C TYR A 70 4.59 -100.08 -12.80
N SER A 71 5.70 -99.76 -13.46
CA SER A 71 6.04 -100.31 -14.79
C SER A 71 7.54 -100.25 -15.04
N ARG A 72 8.21 -101.40 -15.20
CA ARG A 72 9.67 -101.44 -15.47
C ARG A 72 10.05 -101.02 -16.90
N VAL A 73 9.15 -101.25 -17.87
CA VAL A 73 9.42 -101.03 -19.30
C VAL A 73 9.33 -99.55 -19.68
N TYR A 74 8.31 -98.84 -19.17
CA TYR A 74 8.07 -97.44 -19.55
C TYR A 74 8.79 -96.44 -18.63
N PHE A 75 9.26 -96.85 -17.46
CA PHE A 75 9.92 -96.00 -16.46
C PHE A 75 11.08 -95.12 -17.01
N PRO A 76 12.01 -95.62 -17.86
CA PRO A 76 13.12 -94.80 -18.35
C PRO A 76 12.67 -93.64 -19.24
N TYR A 77 11.72 -93.90 -20.16
CA TYR A 77 11.17 -92.89 -21.07
C TYR A 77 10.40 -91.80 -20.29
N LEU A 78 9.68 -92.22 -19.26
CA LEU A 78 8.92 -91.43 -18.32
C LEU A 78 9.76 -90.45 -17.49
N VAL A 79 10.86 -90.95 -16.95
CA VAL A 79 11.82 -90.13 -16.23
C VAL A 79 12.47 -89.14 -17.19
N GLY A 80 12.81 -89.58 -18.41
CA GLY A 80 13.37 -88.73 -19.46
C GLY A 80 12.48 -87.55 -19.85
N THR A 81 11.20 -87.78 -20.17
CA THR A 81 10.27 -86.72 -20.63
C THR A 81 9.90 -85.74 -19.53
N ASN A 82 9.66 -86.21 -18.30
CA ASN A 82 9.37 -85.31 -17.18
C ASN A 82 10.62 -84.53 -16.73
N LEU A 83 11.82 -85.12 -16.88
CA LEU A 83 13.07 -84.42 -16.62
C LEU A 83 13.31 -83.31 -17.64
N THR A 84 13.07 -83.57 -18.93
CA THR A 84 13.20 -82.54 -19.98
C THR A 84 12.18 -81.42 -19.81
N ILE A 85 10.91 -81.75 -19.54
CA ILE A 85 9.86 -80.76 -19.24
C ILE A 85 10.21 -79.94 -17.99
N GLY A 86 10.62 -80.60 -16.91
CA GLY A 86 11.03 -79.91 -15.67
C GLY A 86 12.23 -78.99 -15.86
N LEU A 87 13.24 -79.42 -16.63
CA LEU A 87 14.42 -78.61 -16.97
C LEU A 87 14.04 -77.39 -17.82
N VAL A 88 13.26 -77.58 -18.90
CA VAL A 88 12.81 -76.50 -19.77
C VAL A 88 11.94 -75.50 -18.99
N SER A 89 10.97 -75.97 -18.21
CA SER A 89 10.12 -75.11 -17.37
C SER A 89 10.90 -74.38 -16.29
N SER A 90 11.92 -75.01 -15.70
CA SER A 90 12.83 -74.37 -14.74
C SER A 90 13.64 -73.25 -15.38
N LEU A 91 14.17 -73.46 -16.59
CA LEU A 91 14.90 -72.43 -17.34
C LEU A 91 13.98 -71.26 -17.70
N LEU A 92 12.77 -71.54 -18.20
CA LEU A 92 11.78 -70.52 -18.52
C LEU A 92 11.33 -69.72 -17.29
N HIS A 93 11.06 -70.39 -16.16
CA HIS A 93 10.73 -69.72 -14.91
C HIS A 93 11.87 -68.83 -14.41
N SER A 94 13.13 -69.28 -14.57
CA SER A 94 14.30 -68.49 -14.22
C SER A 94 14.39 -67.18 -15.01
N ARG A 95 14.18 -67.25 -16.33
CA ARG A 95 14.18 -66.07 -17.20
C ARG A 95 13.03 -65.14 -16.84
N PHE A 96 11.82 -65.67 -16.71
CA PHE A 96 10.64 -64.92 -16.31
C PHE A 96 10.82 -64.17 -14.98
N VAL A 97 11.38 -64.84 -13.97
CA VAL A 97 11.67 -64.20 -12.66
C VAL A 97 12.75 -63.12 -12.79
N SER A 98 13.76 -63.33 -13.65
CA SER A 98 14.80 -62.33 -13.92
C SER A 98 14.22 -61.09 -14.58
N ASP A 99 13.41 -61.28 -15.64
CA ASP A 99 12.77 -60.20 -16.38
C ASP A 99 11.85 -59.40 -15.46
N ILE A 100 11.02 -60.06 -14.63
CA ILE A 100 10.18 -59.38 -13.63
C ILE A 100 11.01 -58.56 -12.63
N LYS A 101 12.15 -59.10 -12.16
CA LYS A 101 13.04 -58.35 -11.26
C LYS A 101 13.61 -57.12 -11.94
N GLU A 102 13.99 -57.21 -13.21
CA GLU A 102 14.50 -56.10 -13.99
C GLU A 102 13.42 -55.04 -14.25
N TYR A 103 12.23 -55.44 -14.70
CA TYR A 103 11.08 -54.54 -14.83
C TYR A 103 10.75 -53.85 -13.52
N ARG A 104 10.75 -54.57 -12.40
CA ARG A 104 10.51 -53.99 -11.08
C ARG A 104 11.59 -52.97 -10.73
N LYS A 105 12.87 -53.27 -10.98
CA LYS A 105 13.98 -52.32 -10.73
C LYS A 105 13.84 -51.05 -11.57
N ASN A 106 13.51 -51.18 -12.85
CA ASN A 106 13.29 -50.04 -13.74
C ASN A 106 12.07 -49.21 -13.32
N PHE A 107 10.98 -49.88 -12.92
CA PHE A 107 9.80 -49.21 -12.38
C PHE A 107 10.12 -48.42 -11.10
N LEU A 108 10.90 -48.98 -10.17
CA LEU A 108 11.33 -48.24 -8.98
C LEU A 108 12.16 -47.00 -9.33
N LYS A 109 13.09 -47.10 -10.28
CA LYS A 109 13.89 -45.94 -10.74
C LYS A 109 13.03 -44.85 -11.37
N ILE A 110 12.03 -45.24 -12.17
CA ILE A 110 11.09 -44.28 -12.78
C ILE A 110 10.26 -43.61 -11.69
N LYS A 111 9.75 -44.39 -10.73
CA LYS A 111 8.98 -43.87 -9.60
C LYS A 111 9.79 -42.85 -8.79
N GLU A 112 11.05 -43.15 -8.47
CA GLU A 112 11.93 -42.23 -7.75
C GLU A 112 12.15 -40.92 -8.53
N ARG A 113 12.34 -40.98 -9.84
CA ARG A 113 12.46 -39.78 -10.69
C ARG A 113 11.17 -38.95 -10.71
N ILE A 114 10.00 -39.60 -10.77
CA ILE A 114 8.70 -38.93 -10.71
C ILE A 114 8.53 -38.23 -9.35
N ASP A 115 8.91 -38.88 -8.25
CA ASP A 115 8.81 -38.30 -6.91
C ASP A 115 9.73 -37.06 -6.77
N ILE A 116 10.96 -37.12 -7.29
CA ILE A 116 11.88 -35.97 -7.30
C ILE A 116 11.32 -34.82 -8.14
N PHE A 117 10.89 -35.10 -9.37
CA PHE A 117 10.32 -34.10 -10.27
C PHE A 117 9.06 -33.46 -9.67
N SER A 118 8.20 -34.24 -9.01
CA SER A 118 6.99 -33.72 -8.37
C SER A 118 7.33 -32.71 -7.26
N ARG A 119 8.37 -32.98 -6.46
CA ARG A 119 8.86 -32.02 -5.44
C ARG A 119 9.40 -30.73 -6.06
N GLU A 120 10.18 -30.84 -7.13
CA GLU A 120 10.69 -29.65 -7.84
C GLU A 120 9.56 -28.79 -8.42
N VAL A 121 8.51 -29.41 -8.97
CA VAL A 121 7.32 -28.71 -9.46
C VAL A 121 6.59 -28.00 -8.33
N GLU A 122 6.38 -28.65 -7.17
CA GLU A 122 5.76 -28.02 -6.01
C GLU A 122 6.56 -26.82 -5.49
N GLU A 123 7.90 -26.92 -5.45
CA GLU A 123 8.76 -25.81 -5.04
C GLU A 123 8.65 -24.64 -6.02
N LYS A 124 8.68 -24.90 -7.33
CA LYS A 124 8.50 -23.85 -8.36
C LYS A 124 7.14 -23.18 -8.29
N ILE A 125 6.07 -23.92 -7.98
CA ILE A 125 4.73 -23.35 -7.77
C ILE A 125 4.75 -22.40 -6.57
N LYS A 126 5.34 -22.81 -5.43
CA LYS A 126 5.46 -21.95 -4.25
C LYS A 126 6.23 -20.65 -4.54
N VAL A 127 7.34 -20.74 -5.26
CA VAL A 127 8.14 -19.56 -5.66
C VAL A 127 7.33 -18.65 -6.59
N LYS A 128 6.63 -19.23 -7.58
CA LYS A 128 5.76 -18.47 -8.49
C LYS A 128 4.65 -17.73 -7.73
N ASP A 129 3.99 -18.39 -6.77
CA ASP A 129 2.92 -17.79 -5.97
C ASP A 129 3.45 -16.67 -5.07
N ALA A 130 4.64 -16.86 -4.46
CA ALA A 130 5.30 -15.81 -3.70
C ALA A 130 5.68 -14.61 -4.57
N LEU A 131 6.18 -14.85 -5.79
CA LEU A 131 6.52 -13.80 -6.75
C LEU A 131 5.27 -13.05 -7.23
N LYS A 132 4.18 -13.76 -7.49
CA LYS A 132 2.90 -13.15 -7.86
C LYS A 132 2.38 -12.23 -6.76
N LYS A 133 2.40 -12.68 -5.50
CA LYS A 133 2.04 -11.83 -4.35
C LYS A 133 2.90 -10.57 -4.26
N LYS A 134 4.21 -10.67 -4.49
CA LYS A 134 5.10 -9.49 -4.55
C LYS A 134 4.73 -8.56 -5.70
N PHE A 135 4.43 -9.10 -6.88
CA PHE A 135 4.02 -8.32 -8.04
C PHE A 135 2.69 -7.59 -7.81
N ASP A 136 1.69 -8.27 -7.25
CA ASP A 136 0.37 -7.67 -6.93
C ASP A 136 0.54 -6.51 -5.92
N ARG A 137 1.41 -6.67 -4.91
CA ARG A 137 1.76 -5.60 -3.96
C ARG A 137 2.40 -4.39 -4.66
N LEU A 138 3.38 -4.62 -5.53
CA LEU A 138 4.04 -3.54 -6.28
C LEU A 138 3.05 -2.77 -7.17
N PHE A 139 2.11 -3.48 -7.81
CA PHE A 139 1.10 -2.84 -8.64
C PHE A 139 0.11 -2.00 -7.82
N SER A 140 -0.27 -2.47 -6.62
CA SER A 140 -1.08 -1.70 -5.68
C SER A 140 -0.36 -0.42 -5.25
N PHE A 141 0.91 -0.48 -4.88
CA PHE A 141 1.71 0.72 -4.56
C PHE A 141 1.80 1.68 -5.74
N LYS A 142 2.00 1.17 -6.96
CA LYS A 142 2.04 2.00 -8.15
C LYS A 142 0.71 2.74 -8.38
N SER A 143 -0.42 2.04 -8.28
CA SER A 143 -1.75 2.67 -8.42
C SER A 143 -1.95 3.77 -7.38
N LEU A 144 -1.58 3.50 -6.13
CA LEU A 144 -1.64 4.50 -5.06
C LEU A 144 -0.74 5.70 -5.33
N ALA A 145 0.44 5.47 -5.91
CA ALA A 145 1.35 6.55 -6.30
C ALA A 145 0.77 7.42 -7.40
N ASP A 146 0.20 6.80 -8.44
CA ASP A 146 -0.44 7.52 -9.54
C ASP A 146 -1.61 8.37 -9.00
N GLU A 147 -2.45 7.81 -8.13
CA GLU A 147 -3.58 8.52 -7.50
C GLU A 147 -3.13 9.66 -6.57
N LEU A 148 -2.18 9.40 -5.66
CA LEU A 148 -1.64 10.42 -4.74
C LEU A 148 -0.97 11.57 -5.51
N SER A 149 -0.20 11.26 -6.55
CA SER A 149 0.52 12.27 -7.34
C SER A 149 -0.39 13.23 -8.09
N ALA A 150 -1.65 12.86 -8.34
CA ALA A 150 -2.63 13.71 -8.99
C ALA A 150 -3.30 14.73 -8.04
N ILE A 151 -3.13 14.57 -6.73
CA ILE A 151 -3.73 15.44 -5.72
C ILE A 151 -2.70 16.51 -5.32
N LEU A 152 -3.11 17.79 -5.37
CA LEU A 152 -2.28 18.93 -4.97
C LEU A 152 -2.76 19.61 -3.67
N ASP A 153 -3.99 19.30 -3.27
CA ASP A 153 -4.60 19.83 -2.06
C ASP A 153 -4.21 19.00 -0.83
N LEU A 154 -3.64 19.67 0.18
CA LEU A 154 -3.09 19.01 1.37
C LEU A 154 -4.17 18.18 2.11
N ASP A 155 -5.36 18.75 2.32
CA ASP A 155 -6.41 18.08 3.09
C ASP A 155 -6.91 16.83 2.34
N ARG A 156 -7.09 16.91 1.02
CA ARG A 156 -7.42 15.73 0.19
C ARG A 156 -6.32 14.66 0.23
N ILE A 157 -5.05 15.04 0.23
CA ILE A 157 -3.93 14.08 0.36
C ILE A 157 -4.02 13.37 1.70
N LEU A 158 -4.20 14.11 2.80
CA LEU A 158 -4.27 13.54 4.15
C LEU A 158 -5.46 12.58 4.31
N HIS A 159 -6.64 12.96 3.80
CA HIS A 159 -7.82 12.10 3.79
C HIS A 159 -7.58 10.83 2.97
N PHE A 160 -7.12 10.97 1.72
CA PHE A 160 -6.87 9.83 0.85
C PHE A 160 -5.83 8.88 1.47
N ALA A 161 -4.72 9.41 1.95
CA ALA A 161 -3.66 8.61 2.57
C ALA A 161 -4.16 7.92 3.84
N GLY A 162 -4.91 8.63 4.68
CA GLY A 162 -5.49 8.11 5.91
C GLY A 162 -6.45 6.93 5.67
N GLU A 163 -7.22 6.95 4.60
CA GLU A 163 -8.09 5.83 4.24
C GLU A 163 -7.29 4.66 3.63
N LYS A 164 -6.40 4.96 2.68
CA LYS A 164 -5.69 3.94 1.89
C LYS A 164 -4.62 3.18 2.66
N ILE A 165 -4.07 3.75 3.73
CA ILE A 165 -3.05 3.08 4.53
C ILE A 165 -3.53 1.75 5.12
N PHE A 166 -4.84 1.61 5.40
CA PHE A 166 -5.42 0.37 5.92
C PHE A 166 -5.62 -0.71 4.86
N GLU A 167 -5.58 -0.38 3.57
CA GLU A 167 -5.51 -1.40 2.50
C GLU A 167 -4.12 -2.05 2.48
N ILE A 168 -3.09 -1.32 2.92
CA ILE A 168 -1.68 -1.75 2.94
C ILE A 168 -1.35 -2.45 4.26
N VAL A 169 -1.77 -1.86 5.39
CA VAL A 169 -1.58 -2.39 6.74
C VAL A 169 -2.94 -2.52 7.44
N PRO A 170 -3.71 -3.60 7.19
CA PRO A 170 -5.09 -3.74 7.67
C PRO A 170 -5.24 -3.90 9.19
N LYS A 171 -4.13 -4.09 9.90
CA LYS A 171 -4.13 -4.41 11.33
C LYS A 171 -4.22 -3.18 12.25
N GLY A 172 -3.99 -1.98 11.72
CA GLY A 172 -4.13 -0.75 12.48
C GLY A 172 -5.59 -0.45 12.82
N GLU A 173 -5.83 0.28 13.92
CA GLU A 173 -7.16 0.74 14.32
C GLU A 173 -7.34 2.25 14.16
N ALA A 174 -6.24 2.98 14.12
CA ALA A 174 -6.19 4.41 13.84
C ALA A 174 -4.88 4.79 13.15
N VAL A 175 -4.92 5.84 12.34
CA VAL A 175 -3.75 6.47 11.73
C VAL A 175 -3.66 7.92 12.17
N LEU A 176 -2.43 8.36 12.43
CA LEU A 176 -2.08 9.75 12.60
C LEU A 176 -1.06 10.16 11.56
N ILE A 177 -1.35 11.23 10.83
CA ILE A 177 -0.41 11.88 9.92
C ILE A 177 -0.13 13.27 10.50
N ARG A 178 1.12 13.48 10.93
CA ARG A 178 1.58 14.66 11.65
C ARG A 178 2.51 15.46 10.77
N ILE A 179 2.14 16.69 10.42
CA ILE A 179 2.94 17.59 9.58
C ILE A 179 3.73 18.56 10.48
N VAL A 180 5.06 18.58 10.34
CA VAL A 180 5.95 19.38 11.20
C VAL A 180 5.78 20.88 10.94
N LYS A 181 5.81 21.31 9.67
CA LYS A 181 5.82 22.73 9.28
C LYS A 181 4.59 23.50 9.78
N ASN A 182 3.40 22.90 9.61
CA ASN A 182 2.12 23.54 9.92
C ASN A 182 1.53 23.10 11.28
N LYS A 183 2.21 22.18 12.00
CA LYS A 183 1.74 21.56 13.25
C LYS A 183 0.32 21.00 13.12
N ILE A 184 0.03 20.42 11.95
CA ILE A 184 -1.25 19.79 11.65
C ILE A 184 -1.14 18.33 12.05
N THR A 185 -2.14 17.83 12.78
CA THR A 185 -2.31 16.40 13.02
C THR A 185 -3.63 15.98 12.40
N PHE A 186 -3.54 15.11 11.39
CA PHE A 186 -4.69 14.42 10.83
C PHE A 186 -4.83 13.07 11.51
N TYR A 187 -6.04 12.77 11.99
CA TYR A 187 -6.42 11.50 12.60
C TYR A 187 -7.51 10.87 11.75
N TYR A 188 -7.42 9.55 11.54
CA TYR A 188 -8.50 8.77 10.94
C TYR A 188 -8.60 7.39 11.59
N SER A 189 -9.83 6.93 11.80
CA SER A 189 -10.10 5.54 12.20
C SER A 189 -11.09 4.87 11.25
N PRO A 190 -10.75 3.72 10.64
CA PRO A 190 -11.66 3.00 9.75
C PRO A 190 -12.88 2.44 10.49
N LYS A 191 -12.80 2.22 11.81
CA LYS A 191 -13.90 1.69 12.63
C LYS A 191 -15.03 2.72 12.81
N THR A 192 -14.69 3.96 13.12
CA THR A 192 -15.66 5.04 13.32
C THR A 192 -15.94 5.81 12.03
N ARG A 193 -15.05 5.69 11.02
CA ARG A 193 -14.98 6.57 9.84
C ARG A 193 -14.90 8.06 10.19
N GLU A 194 -14.42 8.32 11.40
CA GLU A 194 -14.20 9.66 11.89
C GLU A 194 -12.82 10.13 11.41
N SER A 195 -12.79 11.35 10.91
CA SER A 195 -11.56 12.07 10.59
C SER A 195 -11.56 13.39 11.34
N LEU A 196 -10.43 13.72 11.94
CA LEU A 196 -10.24 14.94 12.71
C LEU A 196 -8.92 15.58 12.31
N GLN A 197 -8.94 16.89 12.10
CA GLN A 197 -7.75 17.68 11.83
C GLN A 197 -7.61 18.73 12.92
N GLU A 198 -6.67 18.49 13.83
CA GLU A 198 -6.46 19.33 15.00
C GLU A 198 -4.97 19.61 15.24
N ARG A 199 -4.68 20.69 15.98
CA ARG A 199 -3.33 20.99 16.46
C ARG A 199 -3.04 20.17 17.71
N ILE A 200 -2.84 18.87 17.54
CA ILE A 200 -2.44 17.97 18.62
C ILE A 200 -0.91 18.05 18.78
N PRO A 201 -0.39 18.35 19.98
CA PRO A 201 1.05 18.36 20.25
C PRO A 201 1.71 17.00 19.96
N PHE A 202 3.00 17.05 19.63
CA PHE A 202 3.84 15.86 19.50
C PHE A 202 4.01 15.16 20.85
N ASP A 203 3.94 13.83 20.84
CA ASP A 203 4.19 13.02 22.02
C ASP A 203 5.60 12.41 21.97
N VAL A 204 5.95 11.65 23.02
CA VAL A 204 7.30 11.10 23.18
C VAL A 204 7.74 10.16 22.05
N PHE A 205 6.79 9.48 21.40
CA PHE A 205 7.09 8.61 20.27
C PHE A 205 7.46 9.44 19.03
N ASP A 206 6.73 10.53 18.80
CA ASP A 206 7.02 11.44 17.68
C ASP A 206 8.38 12.10 17.85
N TYR A 207 8.70 12.57 19.07
CA TYR A 207 10.00 13.17 19.35
C TYR A 207 11.15 12.18 19.16
N TRP A 208 10.95 10.90 19.51
CA TRP A 208 11.94 9.86 19.26
C TRP A 208 12.20 9.70 17.75
N ILE A 209 11.15 9.64 16.92
CA ILE A 209 11.28 9.52 15.46
C ILE A 209 12.00 10.74 14.87
N LEU A 210 11.64 11.95 15.30
CA LEU A 210 12.29 13.18 14.83
C LEU A 210 13.78 13.24 15.21
N ARG A 211 14.14 12.70 16.38
CA ARG A 211 15.52 12.69 16.87
C ARG A 211 16.37 11.62 16.19
N GLU A 212 15.89 10.39 16.16
CA GLU A 212 16.62 9.24 15.60
C GLU A 212 16.55 9.19 14.07
N LYS A 213 15.63 9.95 13.45
CA LYS A 213 15.34 9.95 12.01
C LYS A 213 15.09 8.55 11.45
N GLY A 214 14.39 7.72 12.22
CA GLY A 214 14.23 6.31 11.93
C GLY A 214 12.85 5.76 12.26
N ASN A 215 12.57 4.62 11.66
CA ASN A 215 11.33 3.87 11.81
C ASN A 215 11.16 3.32 13.23
N LEU A 216 9.91 3.30 13.71
CA LEU A 216 9.56 2.88 15.05
C LEU A 216 8.48 1.79 15.01
N ILE A 217 8.80 0.62 15.54
CA ILE A 217 7.83 -0.42 15.87
C ILE A 217 7.86 -0.67 17.37
N ILE A 218 6.68 -0.68 18.00
CA ILE A 218 6.51 -0.98 19.42
C ILE A 218 5.41 -2.01 19.57
N ASN A 219 5.76 -3.17 20.15
CA ASN A 219 4.80 -4.25 20.40
C ASN A 219 3.93 -3.99 21.63
N ASP A 220 4.47 -3.35 22.66
CA ASP A 220 3.75 -3.04 23.89
C ASP A 220 4.37 -1.79 24.52
N ILE A 221 3.66 -0.66 24.47
CA ILE A 221 4.18 0.64 24.93
C ILE A 221 4.57 0.64 26.41
N TYR A 222 3.95 -0.21 27.23
CA TYR A 222 4.24 -0.30 28.66
C TYR A 222 5.45 -1.18 28.98
N LYS A 223 5.98 -1.91 27.99
CA LYS A 223 7.14 -2.80 28.14
C LYS A 223 8.36 -2.37 27.32
N ASP A 224 8.22 -1.33 26.49
CA ASP A 224 9.30 -0.86 25.64
C ASP A 224 10.31 -0.05 26.47
N PHE A 225 11.54 -0.55 26.59
CA PHE A 225 12.59 0.05 27.43
C PHE A 225 13.03 1.45 26.99
N ARG A 226 12.67 1.89 25.77
CA ARG A 226 13.06 3.20 25.24
C ARG A 226 12.25 4.36 25.84
N PHE A 227 11.10 4.07 26.46
CA PHE A 227 10.14 5.07 26.93
C PHE A 227 9.82 4.84 28.42
N SER A 228 9.85 5.91 29.21
CA SER A 228 9.52 5.86 30.64
C SER A 228 8.01 5.85 30.89
N SER A 229 7.57 5.29 32.02
CA SER A 229 6.15 5.33 32.41
C SER A 229 5.62 6.76 32.56
N ASP A 230 6.43 7.66 33.13
CA ASP A 230 6.06 9.08 33.34
C ASP A 230 5.73 9.78 32.01
N SER A 231 6.46 9.46 30.94
CA SER A 231 6.20 10.01 29.60
C SER A 231 4.92 9.48 28.94
N LEU A 232 4.35 8.38 29.45
CA LEU A 232 3.12 7.80 28.92
C LEU A 232 1.87 8.42 29.58
N GLU A 233 1.98 8.98 30.78
CA GLU A 233 0.84 9.56 31.52
C GLU A 233 0.23 10.79 30.82
N GLU A 234 1.01 11.48 29.99
CA GLU A 234 0.54 12.62 29.18
C GLU A 234 -0.31 12.20 27.97
N ILE A 235 -0.29 10.91 27.61
CA ILE A 235 -0.96 10.39 26.41
C ILE A 235 -2.41 10.02 26.74
N ARG A 236 -3.36 10.84 26.27
CA ARG A 236 -4.80 10.64 26.50
C ARG A 236 -5.47 9.56 25.63
N ARG A 237 -4.73 8.87 24.76
CA ARG A 237 -5.26 7.92 23.77
C ARG A 237 -4.99 6.47 24.20
N ASN A 238 -5.96 5.60 23.97
CA ASN A 238 -5.89 4.19 24.38
C ASN A 238 -5.31 3.31 23.26
N PHE A 239 -3.98 3.12 23.26
CA PHE A 239 -3.30 2.17 22.38
C PHE A 239 -2.21 1.41 23.15
N HIS A 240 -1.87 0.21 22.66
CA HIS A 240 -0.86 -0.66 23.27
C HIS A 240 0.29 -0.96 22.32
N SER A 241 0.07 -0.97 21.01
CA SER A 241 1.14 -1.10 20.02
C SER A 241 1.05 0.01 18.99
N LEU A 242 2.19 0.34 18.39
CA LEU A 242 2.26 1.33 17.32
C LEU A 242 3.32 0.97 16.28
N LEU A 243 3.10 1.49 15.08
CA LEU A 243 4.00 1.44 13.95
C LEU A 243 4.11 2.84 13.37
N ALA A 244 5.31 3.39 13.23
CA ALA A 244 5.48 4.75 12.76
C ALA A 244 6.72 4.93 11.89
N CYS A 245 6.58 5.75 10.86
CA CYS A 245 7.63 6.09 9.92
C CYS A 245 7.69 7.61 9.72
N PRO A 246 8.89 8.20 9.58
CA PRO A 246 9.04 9.59 9.21
C PRO A 246 8.68 9.78 7.73
N LEU A 247 7.99 10.88 7.42
CA LEU A 247 7.75 11.33 6.05
C LEU A 247 8.96 12.16 5.64
N THR A 248 9.95 11.53 5.01
CA THR A 248 11.23 12.17 4.70
C THR A 248 11.35 12.44 3.21
N SER A 249 11.73 13.67 2.83
CA SER A 249 12.13 14.02 1.47
C SER A 249 13.42 14.84 1.48
N GLU A 250 14.36 14.51 0.58
CA GLU A 250 15.70 15.14 0.46
C GLU A 250 16.36 15.42 1.83
N GLU A 251 16.33 14.43 2.74
CA GLU A 251 16.87 14.47 4.12
C GLU A 251 16.11 15.33 5.15
N LYS A 252 14.99 15.96 4.76
CA LYS A 252 14.10 16.72 5.65
C LYS A 252 12.90 15.88 6.06
N ILE A 253 12.59 15.87 7.34
CA ILE A 253 11.36 15.26 7.85
C ILE A 253 10.22 16.27 7.70
N LEU A 254 9.31 16.00 6.76
CA LEU A 254 8.10 16.78 6.52
C LEU A 254 7.03 16.47 7.57
N GLY A 255 7.02 15.24 8.07
CA GLY A 255 6.01 14.73 8.97
C GLY A 255 6.28 13.33 9.50
N ILE A 256 5.29 12.75 10.15
CA ILE A 256 5.30 11.38 10.68
C ILE A 256 3.97 10.75 10.32
N VAL A 257 3.99 9.52 9.85
CA VAL A 257 2.80 8.68 9.77
C VAL A 257 2.89 7.57 10.81
N ARG A 258 1.80 7.37 11.55
CA ARG A 258 1.74 6.44 12.67
C ARG A 258 0.44 5.66 12.67
N LEU A 259 0.52 4.35 12.77
CA LEU A 259 -0.59 3.45 13.02
C LEU A 259 -0.59 3.03 14.48
N GLU A 260 -1.79 3.00 15.07
CA GLU A 260 -2.02 2.61 16.47
C GLU A 260 -2.98 1.42 16.54
N SER A 261 -2.79 0.57 17.55
CA SER A 261 -3.75 -0.49 17.90
C SER A 261 -3.89 -0.60 19.41
N SER A 262 -5.12 -0.83 19.88
CA SER A 262 -5.43 -1.14 21.28
C SER A 262 -4.91 -2.49 21.75
N HIS A 263 -4.41 -3.33 20.85
CA HIS A 263 -3.84 -4.64 21.17
C HIS A 263 -2.31 -4.61 21.10
N SER A 264 -1.63 -5.41 21.91
CA SER A 264 -0.18 -5.56 21.86
C SER A 264 0.26 -6.60 20.81
N GLY A 265 1.46 -6.44 20.26
CA GLY A 265 2.09 -7.38 19.33
C GLY A 265 1.40 -7.51 17.97
N VAL A 266 0.68 -6.48 17.53
CA VAL A 266 -0.13 -6.51 16.30
C VAL A 266 0.72 -6.37 15.03
N PHE A 267 1.69 -5.47 15.08
CA PHE A 267 2.51 -5.10 13.93
C PHE A 267 3.74 -6.00 13.79
N THR A 268 4.14 -6.23 12.55
CA THR A 268 5.29 -7.06 12.17
C THR A 268 6.31 -6.23 11.40
N SER A 269 7.52 -6.78 11.20
CA SER A 269 8.53 -6.14 10.35
C SER A 269 8.08 -5.99 8.88
N ASP A 270 7.24 -6.91 8.39
CA ASP A 270 6.64 -6.79 7.06
C ASP A 270 5.69 -5.60 7.01
N ASP A 271 4.89 -5.37 8.06
CA ASP A 271 4.01 -4.20 8.14
C ASP A 271 4.83 -2.90 8.17
N LEU A 272 5.98 -2.90 8.88
CA LEU A 272 6.89 -1.76 8.91
C LEU A 272 7.43 -1.43 7.52
N MET A 273 7.92 -2.44 6.80
CA MET A 273 8.43 -2.26 5.43
C MET A 273 7.36 -1.71 4.50
N MET A 274 6.12 -2.17 4.63
CA MET A 274 5.02 -1.68 3.79
C MET A 274 4.63 -0.24 4.14
N LEU A 275 4.60 0.10 5.43
CA LEU A 275 4.34 1.47 5.87
C LEU A 275 5.47 2.41 5.42
N ASP A 276 6.73 1.99 5.51
CA ASP A 276 7.91 2.75 5.10
C ASP A 276 7.83 3.17 3.62
N VAL A 277 7.55 2.21 2.73
CA VAL A 277 7.36 2.49 1.30
C VAL A 277 6.20 3.46 1.05
N PHE A 278 5.10 3.30 1.79
CA PHE A 278 3.98 4.24 1.71
C PHE A 278 4.35 5.64 2.23
N SER A 279 5.19 5.71 3.25
CA SER A 279 5.65 6.94 3.90
C SER A 279 6.53 7.76 2.97
N ASP A 280 7.44 7.10 2.25
CA ASP A 280 8.27 7.74 1.22
C ASP A 280 7.41 8.33 0.10
N LEU A 281 6.42 7.55 -0.38
CA LEU A 281 5.49 8.02 -1.40
C LEU A 281 4.70 9.24 -0.90
N LEU A 282 4.15 9.17 0.31
CA LEU A 282 3.39 10.26 0.91
C LEU A 282 4.26 11.49 1.14
N ALA A 283 5.53 11.33 1.53
CA ALA A 283 6.46 12.43 1.71
C ALA A 283 6.67 13.21 0.40
N VAL A 284 6.89 12.51 -0.71
CA VAL A 284 7.04 13.14 -2.04
C VAL A 284 5.76 13.89 -2.44
N THR A 285 4.59 13.28 -2.25
CA THR A 285 3.31 13.93 -2.56
C THR A 285 3.07 15.18 -1.71
N LEU A 286 3.37 15.12 -0.42
CA LEU A 286 3.25 16.26 0.49
C LEU A 286 4.22 17.39 0.12
N GLU A 287 5.45 17.06 -0.25
CA GLU A 287 6.41 18.06 -0.73
C GLU A 287 5.89 18.77 -1.98
N ASN A 288 5.37 18.01 -2.95
CA ASN A 288 4.77 18.57 -4.16
C ASN A 288 3.59 19.50 -3.82
N ALA A 289 2.72 19.12 -2.89
CA ALA A 289 1.63 19.97 -2.43
C ALA A 289 2.14 21.27 -1.78
N PHE A 290 3.17 21.19 -0.92
CA PHE A 290 3.77 22.38 -0.32
C PHE A 290 4.45 23.30 -1.34
N LEU A 291 5.12 22.72 -2.34
CA LEU A 291 5.74 23.47 -3.44
C LEU A 291 4.68 24.14 -4.32
N TYR A 292 3.59 23.44 -4.61
CA TYR A 292 2.46 23.98 -5.34
C TYR A 292 1.83 25.15 -4.58
N GLN A 293 1.54 24.98 -3.30
CA GLN A 293 1.00 26.05 -2.44
C GLN A 293 1.93 27.27 -2.39
N MET A 294 3.24 27.05 -2.24
CA MET A 294 4.23 28.14 -2.26
C MET A 294 4.25 28.85 -3.62
N THR A 295 4.16 28.10 -4.72
CA THR A 295 4.13 28.66 -6.08
C THR A 295 2.86 29.47 -6.30
N GLU A 296 1.72 28.98 -5.80
CA GLU A 296 0.45 29.69 -5.87
C GLU A 296 0.50 30.99 -5.05
N GLU A 297 1.03 30.95 -3.82
CA GLU A 297 1.23 32.13 -2.98
C GLU A 297 2.12 33.18 -3.66
N LEU A 298 3.21 32.76 -4.31
CA LEU A 298 4.10 33.64 -5.07
C LEU A 298 3.41 34.20 -6.32
N ALA A 299 2.65 33.37 -7.04
CA ALA A 299 1.90 33.78 -8.23
C ALA A 299 0.74 34.74 -7.91
N ASN A 300 0.27 34.73 -6.66
CA ASN A 300 -0.79 35.58 -6.15
C ASN A 300 -0.31 36.94 -5.64
N ARG A 301 0.99 37.25 -5.70
CA ARG A 301 1.55 38.53 -5.21
C ARG A 301 2.15 39.37 -6.33
N ASP A 302 2.02 40.70 -6.20
CA ASP A 302 2.65 41.67 -7.07
C ASP A 302 4.13 41.79 -6.74
N SER A 303 5.00 41.60 -7.75
CA SER A 303 6.46 41.61 -7.59
C SER A 303 7.04 42.95 -7.11
N LEU A 304 6.35 44.06 -7.36
CA LEU A 304 6.81 45.38 -6.98
C LEU A 304 6.45 45.71 -5.53
N THR A 305 5.19 45.50 -5.15
CA THR A 305 4.61 45.98 -3.90
C THR A 305 4.47 44.90 -2.82
N ASN A 306 4.65 43.63 -3.19
CA ASN A 306 4.42 42.45 -2.35
C ASN A 306 2.97 42.32 -1.82
N LEU A 307 2.03 43.12 -2.34
CA LEU A 307 0.60 42.97 -2.08
C LEU A 307 0.01 41.82 -2.88
N TYR A 308 -1.17 41.34 -2.51
CA TYR A 308 -1.85 40.33 -3.30
C TYR A 308 -2.33 40.90 -4.65
N LEU A 309 -2.55 40.04 -5.63
CA LEU A 309 -3.13 40.37 -6.93
C LEU A 309 -4.66 40.16 -6.90
N PRO A 310 -5.42 40.75 -7.84
CA PRO A 310 -6.89 40.65 -7.85
C PRO A 310 -7.41 39.22 -7.81
N ARG A 311 -6.71 38.25 -8.43
CA ARG A 311 -7.08 36.83 -8.39
C ARG A 311 -7.25 36.29 -6.95
N TYR A 312 -6.39 36.72 -6.02
CA TYR A 312 -6.44 36.30 -4.62
C TYR A 312 -7.67 36.92 -3.91
N LEU A 313 -7.99 38.17 -4.24
CA LEU A 313 -9.17 38.87 -3.70
C LEU A 313 -10.45 38.10 -3.96
N TYR A 314 -10.70 37.72 -5.21
CA TYR A 314 -11.95 37.05 -5.60
C TYR A 314 -12.15 35.72 -4.85
N ASN A 315 -11.12 34.87 -4.80
CA ASN A 315 -11.17 33.59 -4.08
C ASN A 315 -11.38 33.81 -2.58
N ARG A 316 -10.67 34.79 -1.99
CA ARG A 316 -10.73 35.03 -0.55
C ARG A 316 -12.06 35.64 -0.11
N LEU A 317 -12.66 36.50 -0.93
CA LEU A 317 -13.99 37.06 -0.65
C LEU A 317 -15.07 35.98 -0.63
N GLU A 318 -15.03 35.00 -1.54
CA GLU A 318 -15.98 33.88 -1.53
C GLU A 318 -15.93 33.10 -0.21
N GLU A 319 -14.73 32.82 0.30
CA GLU A 319 -14.54 32.13 1.58
C GLU A 319 -15.06 32.96 2.77
N ILE A 320 -14.77 34.26 2.80
CA ILE A 320 -15.21 35.15 3.90
C ILE A 320 -16.72 35.29 3.90
N MET A 321 -17.33 35.48 2.72
CA MET A 321 -18.78 35.61 2.57
C MET A 321 -19.52 34.32 2.94
N GLY A 322 -18.94 33.15 2.62
CA GLY A 322 -19.49 31.85 3.00
C GLY A 322 -19.53 31.60 4.53
N ARG A 323 -18.74 32.36 5.30
CA ARG A 323 -18.77 32.34 6.78
C ARG A 323 -19.77 33.35 7.38
N GLU A 324 -20.48 34.10 6.53
CA GLU A 324 -21.43 35.16 6.92
C GLU A 324 -20.85 36.20 7.90
N LYS A 325 -19.55 36.49 7.78
CA LYS A 325 -18.88 37.48 8.63
C LYS A 325 -19.04 38.89 8.06
N GLU A 326 -19.22 39.88 8.93
CA GLU A 326 -19.12 41.30 8.55
C GLU A 326 -17.66 41.66 8.18
N PHE A 327 -17.50 42.40 7.10
CA PHE A 327 -16.22 42.92 6.64
C PHE A 327 -16.40 44.22 5.85
N SER A 328 -15.31 44.94 5.64
CA SER A 328 -15.30 46.19 4.86
C SER A 328 -14.27 46.12 3.74
N ILE A 329 -14.59 46.76 2.61
CA ILE A 329 -13.67 46.96 1.49
C ILE A 329 -13.31 48.44 1.41
N LEU A 330 -12.02 48.73 1.35
CA LEU A 330 -11.49 50.06 1.08
C LEU A 330 -10.83 50.01 -0.30
N MET A 331 -11.35 50.75 -1.27
CA MET A 331 -10.72 50.96 -2.57
C MET A 331 -9.95 52.28 -2.54
N LEU A 332 -8.67 52.25 -2.89
CA LEU A 332 -7.76 53.38 -2.79
C LEU A 332 -7.12 53.65 -4.15
N ASP A 333 -6.88 54.91 -4.46
CA ASP A 333 -6.14 55.33 -5.64
C ASP A 333 -5.27 56.54 -5.34
N LEU A 334 -4.03 56.50 -5.83
CA LEU A 334 -3.06 57.57 -5.66
C LEU A 334 -3.41 58.77 -6.54
N ASP A 335 -3.70 59.88 -5.88
CA ASP A 335 -4.09 61.11 -6.56
C ASP A 335 -2.95 61.63 -7.43
N HIS A 336 -3.26 61.92 -8.70
CA HIS A 336 -2.32 62.50 -9.66
C HIS A 336 -1.04 61.64 -9.89
N PHE A 337 -1.11 60.32 -9.72
CA PHE A 337 0.06 59.45 -9.89
C PHE A 337 0.65 59.49 -11.31
N LYS A 338 -0.19 59.64 -12.33
CA LYS A 338 0.29 59.87 -13.71
C LYS A 338 1.13 61.14 -13.81
N ASP A 339 0.65 62.27 -13.28
CA ASP A 339 1.38 63.54 -13.29
C ASP A 339 2.71 63.43 -12.52
N TYR A 340 2.71 62.65 -11.43
CA TYR A 340 3.92 62.33 -10.66
C TYR A 340 4.94 61.54 -11.50
N ASN A 341 4.49 60.50 -12.20
CA ASN A 341 5.34 59.71 -13.11
C ASN A 341 5.88 60.54 -14.27
N ASP A 342 5.04 61.38 -14.88
CA ASP A 342 5.46 62.23 -16.01
C ASP A 342 6.51 63.26 -15.57
N ARG A 343 6.44 63.72 -14.31
CA ARG A 343 7.40 64.69 -13.74
C ARG A 343 8.70 64.07 -13.24
N TYR A 344 8.63 62.93 -12.54
CA TYR A 344 9.79 62.34 -11.84
C TYR A 344 10.31 61.03 -12.45
N GLY A 345 9.60 60.49 -13.44
CA GLY A 345 9.91 59.24 -14.15
C GLY A 345 9.35 57.99 -13.45
N HIS A 346 9.17 56.91 -14.21
CA HIS A 346 8.56 55.67 -13.70
C HIS A 346 9.29 55.04 -12.51
N ILE A 347 10.63 55.13 -12.43
CA ILE A 347 11.40 54.61 -11.29
C ILE A 347 10.99 55.31 -9.99
N ALA A 348 10.68 56.61 -10.05
CA ALA A 348 10.17 57.35 -8.90
C ALA A 348 8.78 56.87 -8.48
N GLY A 349 7.89 56.65 -9.44
CA GLY A 349 6.58 56.04 -9.19
C GLY A 349 6.67 54.65 -8.56
N ASP A 350 7.58 53.80 -9.03
CA ASP A 350 7.80 52.47 -8.47
C ASP A 350 8.25 52.51 -7.00
N ILE A 351 9.13 53.45 -6.65
CA ILE A 351 9.56 53.68 -5.26
C ILE A 351 8.38 54.16 -4.41
N MET A 352 7.54 55.04 -4.96
CA MET A 352 6.35 55.54 -4.28
C MET A 352 5.33 54.44 -4.03
N LEU A 353 5.01 53.63 -5.05
CA LEU A 353 4.10 52.47 -4.93
C LEU A 353 4.59 51.49 -3.86
N LYS A 354 5.90 51.18 -3.84
CA LYS A 354 6.52 50.34 -2.80
C LYS A 354 6.30 50.86 -1.39
N LYS A 355 6.54 52.16 -1.19
CA LYS A 355 6.37 52.80 0.12
C LYS A 355 4.92 52.84 0.56
N VAL A 356 4.00 53.22 -0.34
CA VAL A 356 2.56 53.21 -0.06
C VAL A 356 2.10 51.80 0.30
N ALA A 357 2.48 50.79 -0.49
CA ALA A 357 2.18 49.40 -0.18
C ALA A 357 2.70 48.96 1.20
N GLN A 358 3.90 49.38 1.59
CA GLN A 358 4.43 49.11 2.92
C GLN A 358 3.61 49.79 4.04
N LEU A 359 3.16 51.02 3.82
CA LEU A 359 2.27 51.72 4.76
C LEU A 359 0.94 50.98 4.93
N LEU A 360 0.37 50.45 3.84
CA LEU A 360 -0.84 49.65 3.86
C LEU A 360 -0.63 48.35 4.64
N LEU A 361 0.44 47.60 4.34
CA LEU A 361 0.80 46.37 5.06
C LEU A 361 0.99 46.60 6.56
N ASN A 362 1.59 47.73 6.95
CA ASN A 362 1.80 48.08 8.35
C ASN A 362 0.51 48.54 9.06
N SER A 363 -0.55 48.83 8.32
CA SER A 363 -1.83 49.31 8.86
C SER A 363 -2.87 48.20 9.03
N ILE A 364 -2.63 47.02 8.46
CA ILE A 364 -3.51 45.85 8.55
C ILE A 364 -3.00 44.82 9.56
N SER A 365 -3.89 43.99 10.11
CA SER A 365 -3.51 42.98 11.11
C SER A 365 -4.41 41.74 11.06
N GLY A 366 -3.92 40.61 11.57
CA GLY A 366 -4.73 39.39 11.71
C GLY A 366 -5.16 38.81 10.35
N GLU A 367 -6.47 38.76 10.11
CA GLU A 367 -7.07 38.23 8.86
C GLU A 367 -7.20 39.29 7.75
N ASP A 368 -6.90 40.55 8.03
CA ASP A 368 -6.95 41.65 7.06
C ASP A 368 -5.89 41.46 5.96
N PHE A 369 -6.20 41.89 4.74
CA PHE A 369 -5.27 41.79 3.62
C PHE A 369 -5.38 42.96 2.65
N ALA A 370 -4.29 43.21 1.93
CA ALA A 370 -4.18 44.28 0.94
C ALA A 370 -3.82 43.70 -0.44
N VAL A 371 -4.41 44.30 -1.47
CA VAL A 371 -4.36 43.86 -2.87
C VAL A 371 -3.91 45.06 -3.71
N ARG A 372 -2.99 44.85 -4.64
CA ARG A 372 -2.74 45.81 -5.72
C ARG A 372 -3.78 45.53 -6.81
N TYR A 373 -4.82 46.35 -6.86
CA TYR A 373 -5.98 46.12 -7.72
C TYR A 373 -5.68 46.50 -9.18
N GLY A 374 -4.94 47.60 -9.36
CA GLY A 374 -4.55 48.15 -10.66
C GLY A 374 -3.13 48.70 -10.65
N GLY A 375 -2.83 49.60 -11.60
CA GLY A 375 -1.50 50.21 -11.72
C GLY A 375 -1.11 51.03 -10.48
N GLU A 376 -2.01 51.91 -10.05
CA GLU A 376 -1.90 52.82 -8.91
C GLU A 376 -3.04 52.66 -7.89
N GLU A 377 -3.88 51.64 -8.11
CA GLU A 377 -5.06 51.32 -7.31
C GLU A 377 -4.76 50.19 -6.34
N PHE A 378 -5.20 50.36 -5.10
CA PHE A 378 -5.05 49.39 -4.02
C PHE A 378 -6.42 49.06 -3.44
N LEU A 379 -6.58 47.85 -2.92
CA LEU A 379 -7.79 47.43 -2.24
C LEU A 379 -7.43 46.75 -0.93
N LEU A 380 -8.03 47.20 0.17
CA LEU A 380 -7.91 46.57 1.49
C LEU A 380 -9.21 45.89 1.86
N VAL A 381 -9.11 44.68 2.40
CA VAL A 381 -10.22 43.96 3.01
C VAL A 381 -9.96 43.84 4.50
N LEU A 382 -10.88 44.37 5.30
CA LEU A 382 -10.82 44.37 6.75
C LEU A 382 -11.84 43.36 7.29
N VAL A 383 -11.35 42.26 7.87
CA VAL A 383 -12.18 41.13 8.28
C VAL A 383 -12.55 41.27 9.76
N ASN A 384 -13.83 41.10 10.09
CA ASN A 384 -14.34 41.28 11.45
C ASN A 384 -14.12 42.72 11.98
N SER A 385 -14.09 43.73 11.10
CA SER A 385 -14.06 45.13 11.50
C SER A 385 -15.45 45.75 11.36
N GLY A 386 -16.01 46.27 12.46
CA GLY A 386 -17.19 47.12 12.39
C GLY A 386 -16.93 48.40 11.60
N LYS A 387 -17.98 49.02 11.06
CA LYS A 387 -17.88 50.18 10.16
C LYS A 387 -17.02 51.32 10.69
N GLU A 388 -17.19 51.67 11.97
CA GLU A 388 -16.44 52.75 12.60
C GLU A 388 -14.92 52.49 12.57
N LYS A 389 -14.52 51.23 12.78
CA LYS A 389 -13.11 50.83 12.71
C LYS A 389 -12.58 50.94 11.28
N ALA A 390 -13.37 50.54 10.30
CA ALA A 390 -12.98 50.64 8.89
C ALA A 390 -12.85 52.09 8.43
N ILE A 391 -13.80 52.95 8.79
CA ILE A 391 -13.77 54.40 8.49
C ILE A 391 -12.54 55.05 9.15
N LYS A 392 -12.31 54.76 10.43
CA LYS A 392 -11.16 55.29 11.16
C LYS A 392 -9.84 54.86 10.52
N LEU A 393 -9.72 53.58 10.14
CA LEU A 393 -8.51 53.08 9.50
C LEU A 393 -8.32 53.68 8.10
N ALA A 394 -9.39 53.90 7.34
CA ALA A 394 -9.33 54.58 6.04
C ALA A 394 -8.76 56.00 6.22
N GLU A 395 -9.27 56.78 7.18
CA GLU A 395 -8.78 58.13 7.45
C GLU A 395 -7.32 58.13 7.93
N GLU A 396 -6.96 57.19 8.82
CA GLU A 396 -5.57 57.03 9.27
C GLU A 396 -4.63 56.69 8.12
N ILE A 397 -5.04 55.85 7.18
CA ILE A 397 -4.24 55.53 5.98
C ILE A 397 -4.08 56.78 5.11
N ARG A 398 -5.18 57.50 4.85
CA ARG A 398 -5.16 58.74 4.06
C ARG A 398 -4.18 59.76 4.65
N GLU A 399 -4.28 60.03 5.95
CA GLU A 399 -3.39 60.93 6.66
C GLU A 399 -1.92 60.47 6.63
N LYS A 400 -1.67 59.16 6.80
CA LYS A 400 -0.31 58.61 6.75
C LYS A 400 0.32 58.79 5.38
N VAL A 401 -0.43 58.56 4.31
CA VAL A 401 0.06 58.75 2.93
C VAL A 401 0.33 60.23 2.66
N GLU A 402 -0.58 61.13 3.05
CA GLU A 402 -0.42 62.57 2.90
C GLU A 402 0.83 63.11 3.64
N LYS A 403 1.10 62.59 4.84
CA LYS A 403 2.25 63.01 5.67
C LYS A 403 3.57 62.37 5.23
N GLU A 404 3.55 61.32 4.42
CA GLU A 404 4.76 60.64 3.96
C GLU A 404 5.52 61.50 2.95
N ILE A 405 6.78 61.81 3.26
CA ILE A 405 7.66 62.58 2.38
C ILE A 405 8.55 61.62 1.58
N PHE A 406 8.53 61.78 0.27
CA PHE A 406 9.29 60.99 -0.69
C PHE A 406 10.44 61.83 -1.22
N TYR A 407 11.67 61.49 -0.80
CA TYR A 407 12.87 62.16 -1.27
C TYR A 407 13.37 61.53 -2.58
N LEU A 408 13.31 62.29 -3.66
CA LEU A 408 13.81 61.90 -4.98
C LEU A 408 14.83 62.91 -5.47
N ARG A 409 16.05 62.45 -5.77
CA ARG A 409 17.15 63.32 -6.23
C ARG A 409 17.38 64.56 -5.34
N ARG A 410 17.17 64.42 -4.01
CA ARG A 410 17.26 65.48 -2.98
C ARG A 410 16.11 66.50 -2.99
N GLU A 411 15.04 66.26 -3.74
CA GLU A 411 13.80 67.02 -3.67
C GLU A 411 12.76 66.26 -2.84
N ALA A 412 12.08 66.96 -1.94
CA ALA A 412 10.97 66.42 -1.16
C ALA A 412 9.68 66.48 -1.99
N THR A 413 9.03 65.33 -2.17
CA THR A 413 7.76 65.19 -2.88
C THR A 413 6.75 64.49 -1.98
N HIS A 414 5.47 64.65 -2.26
CA HIS A 414 4.38 63.99 -1.54
C HIS A 414 3.30 63.57 -2.54
N VAL A 415 2.45 62.65 -2.11
CA VAL A 415 1.26 62.21 -2.83
C VAL A 415 0.11 62.12 -1.84
N THR A 416 -1.12 62.24 -2.33
CA THR A 416 -2.32 61.99 -1.53
C THR A 416 -3.05 60.78 -2.08
N VAL A 417 -4.02 60.28 -1.32
CA VAL A 417 -4.82 59.13 -1.72
C VAL A 417 -6.29 59.46 -1.51
N SER A 418 -7.12 59.05 -2.46
CA SER A 418 -8.57 59.04 -2.32
C SER A 418 -9.02 57.63 -1.98
N ILE A 419 -10.02 57.49 -1.10
CA ILE A 419 -10.48 56.17 -0.60
C ILE A 419 -12.01 56.07 -0.65
N GLY A 420 -12.54 55.05 -1.29
CA GLY A 420 -13.93 54.64 -1.20
C GLY A 420 -14.11 53.47 -0.24
N VAL A 421 -15.09 53.53 0.66
CA VAL A 421 -15.35 52.46 1.65
C VAL A 421 -16.74 51.85 1.45
N ALA A 422 -16.81 50.53 1.36
CA ALA A 422 -18.04 49.76 1.28
C ALA A 422 -18.12 48.70 2.39
N PHE A 423 -19.33 48.40 2.85
CA PHE A 423 -19.60 47.53 3.99
C PHE A 423 -20.45 46.32 3.60
N TYR A 424 -19.96 45.10 3.86
CA TYR A 424 -20.77 43.89 3.73
C TYR A 424 -21.57 43.63 5.01
N PRO A 425 -22.88 43.31 4.93
CA PRO A 425 -23.69 43.06 3.73
C PRO A 425 -24.53 44.26 3.24
N GLU A 426 -24.33 45.45 3.80
CA GLU A 426 -25.23 46.59 3.56
C GLU A 426 -25.10 47.22 2.18
N ASP A 427 -23.88 47.33 1.68
CA ASP A 427 -23.54 47.96 0.40
C ASP A 427 -23.57 46.98 -0.78
N GLY A 428 -23.75 45.69 -0.49
CA GLY A 428 -23.80 44.62 -1.48
C GLY A 428 -23.81 43.24 -0.85
N ARG A 429 -24.40 42.27 -1.54
CA ARG A 429 -24.43 40.85 -1.13
C ARG A 429 -23.61 39.95 -2.04
N THR A 430 -23.09 40.49 -3.13
CA THR A 430 -22.11 39.82 -4.00
C THR A 430 -20.77 40.55 -3.94
N LYS A 431 -19.68 39.83 -4.25
CA LYS A 431 -18.34 40.42 -4.30
C LYS A 431 -18.25 41.52 -5.38
N GLU A 432 -18.94 41.32 -6.50
CA GLU A 432 -19.03 42.29 -7.58
C GLU A 432 -19.75 43.57 -7.15
N GLU A 433 -20.88 43.46 -6.44
CA GLU A 433 -21.61 44.61 -5.90
C GLU A 433 -20.77 45.41 -4.91
N LEU A 434 -20.08 44.75 -3.98
CA LEU A 434 -19.25 45.43 -2.97
C LEU A 434 -18.07 46.17 -3.58
N ILE A 435 -17.35 45.54 -4.52
CA ILE A 435 -16.22 46.17 -5.21
C ILE A 435 -16.71 47.35 -6.03
N HIS A 436 -17.81 47.18 -6.77
CA HIS A 436 -18.43 48.27 -7.52
C HIS A 436 -18.84 49.43 -6.60
N LYS A 437 -19.41 49.13 -5.43
CA LYS A 437 -19.78 50.17 -4.47
C LYS A 437 -18.57 50.92 -3.91
N ALA A 438 -17.49 50.22 -3.57
CA ALA A 438 -16.26 50.85 -3.11
C ALA A 438 -15.65 51.75 -4.20
N ASP A 439 -15.70 51.32 -5.47
CA ASP A 439 -15.25 52.11 -6.61
C ASP A 439 -16.11 53.35 -6.85
N GLU A 440 -17.45 53.24 -6.77
CA GLU A 440 -18.35 54.41 -6.82
C GLU A 440 -17.97 55.45 -5.75
N TRP A 441 -17.74 55.00 -4.51
CA TRP A 441 -17.33 55.90 -3.43
C TRP A 441 -15.96 56.51 -3.68
N LEU A 442 -15.00 55.75 -4.20
CA LEU A 442 -13.69 56.28 -4.57
C LEU A 442 -13.83 57.36 -5.65
N TYR A 443 -14.69 57.15 -6.65
CA TYR A 443 -14.97 58.14 -7.68
C TYR A 443 -15.53 59.43 -7.07
N PHE A 444 -16.48 59.34 -6.13
CA PHE A 444 -16.98 60.51 -5.40
C PHE A 444 -15.86 61.25 -4.64
N ALA A 445 -15.01 60.52 -3.91
CA ALA A 445 -13.87 61.11 -3.21
C ALA A 445 -12.96 61.91 -4.16
N LYS A 446 -12.66 61.36 -5.35
CA LYS A 446 -11.87 62.06 -6.37
C LYS A 446 -12.60 63.28 -6.96
N ALA A 447 -13.89 63.17 -7.20
CA ALA A 447 -14.71 64.24 -7.79
C ALA A 447 -14.84 65.44 -6.85
N GLU A 448 -14.89 65.21 -5.53
CA GLU A 448 -15.04 66.28 -4.54
C GLU A 448 -13.71 66.93 -4.11
N GLY A 449 -12.64 66.71 -4.85
CA GLY A 449 -11.36 67.39 -4.63
C GLY A 449 -10.25 66.50 -4.08
N ARG A 450 -10.42 65.17 -4.12
CA ARG A 450 -9.40 64.17 -3.76
C ARG A 450 -8.95 64.25 -2.30
N ASN A 451 -7.92 63.49 -1.93
CA ASN A 451 -7.35 63.44 -0.59
C ASN A 451 -8.43 63.35 0.51
N ARG A 452 -9.36 62.42 0.34
CA ARG A 452 -10.47 62.20 1.27
C ARG A 452 -10.97 60.76 1.21
N ILE A 453 -11.73 60.39 2.23
CA ILE A 453 -12.51 59.17 2.22
C ILE A 453 -13.97 59.48 1.87
N ALA A 454 -14.65 58.55 1.20
CA ALA A 454 -16.09 58.62 0.92
C ALA A 454 -16.74 57.27 1.21
N TYR A 455 -17.97 57.30 1.72
CA TYR A 455 -18.73 56.11 2.10
C TYR A 455 -20.21 56.45 2.31
N SER A 456 -21.06 55.44 2.49
CA SER A 456 -22.49 55.63 2.75
C SER A 456 -22.73 56.51 4.00
N GLY A 457 -23.16 57.76 3.78
CA GLY A 457 -23.45 58.74 4.83
C GLY A 457 -22.57 59.99 4.84
N ILE A 458 -21.44 60.00 4.13
CA ILE A 458 -20.64 61.21 3.86
C ILE A 458 -20.53 61.34 2.34
N LYS A 459 -21.23 62.35 1.82
CA LYS A 459 -21.04 62.82 0.44
C LYS A 459 -19.90 63.80 0.46
#